data_AF-A0A9D8JTA0-F1
#
_entry.id   AF-A0A9D8JTA0-F1
#
_cell.length_a   1.000
_cell.length_b   1.000
_cell.length_c   1.000
_cell.angle_alpha   90.00
_cell.angle_beta   90.00
_cell.angle_gamma   90.00
#
_symmetry.space_group_name_H-M   'P 1'
#
loop_
_entity.id
_entity.type
_entity.pdbx_description
1 polymer ?
#
loop_
_entity_poly.entity_id
_entity_poly.type
_entity_poly.pdbx_seq_one_letter_code
_entity_poly.pdbx_strand_id
1 'polypeptide(L)'
;MSVLERPVTRRAVVTAGAAASMAWLVRSRRGRAHGQVLQADIIAAPVAQLPVSPSDSAWLKALPATITMHPQNIVVPRVTEAGAKSIQVRVLYDAERVGFLVEWLDAHKDADLSTVAQFRDGVAIQFPEDPQGQPPSFMMGEAGRGVTIYHWKSDWQFARLVDVEEAHPNMVGDHYQYSGAPEGKIPEATDYLTKGRKEYLTAAAVGNTLADPLAQEKIGPVQKMRAEGFGTLEPTDHQDARGLGEWVNGGWKVLISVPRQQAKFTFAEGQAVPVAFAVWDGSRQERNGMKAYSLWSPVGLRTAPSAVARPGGDDWLVPGFTAFWGVLIAGLTGLLAFQFWKERKSKQTSPPKRPDAH
;
A
#
# COMPACT_ATOMS: atom_id res chain seq x y z
N MET A 1 -38.48 -12.28 78.74
CA MET A 1 -37.35 -12.29 77.79
C MET A 1 -37.73 -11.37 76.63
N SER A 2 -37.17 -10.16 76.62
CA SER A 2 -37.49 -9.08 75.69
C SER A 2 -36.72 -9.23 74.38
N VAL A 3 -37.44 -9.24 73.26
CA VAL A 3 -36.88 -9.17 71.91
C VAL A 3 -36.41 -7.73 71.65
N LEU A 4 -35.10 -7.55 71.44
CA LEU A 4 -34.48 -6.28 71.08
C LEU A 4 -34.55 -6.11 69.55
N GLU A 5 -35.50 -5.31 69.06
CA GLU A 5 -35.46 -4.78 67.70
C GLU A 5 -34.44 -3.64 67.61
N ARG A 6 -33.43 -3.79 66.73
CA ARG A 6 -32.49 -2.69 66.40
C ARG A 6 -33.06 -1.88 65.23
N PRO A 7 -33.17 -0.54 65.33
CA PRO A 7 -33.64 0.27 64.22
C PRO A 7 -32.52 0.45 63.19
N VAL A 8 -32.74 -0.02 61.97
CA VAL A 8 -31.88 0.29 60.82
C VAL A 8 -32.13 1.75 60.42
N THR A 9 -31.25 2.65 60.84
CA THR A 9 -31.29 4.06 60.46
C THR A 9 -31.04 4.24 58.95
N ARG A 10 -31.88 5.06 58.29
CA ARG A 10 -31.84 5.43 56.86
C ARG A 10 -30.50 5.93 56.30
N ARG A 11 -29.47 6.14 57.13
CA ARG A 11 -28.11 6.51 56.71
C ARG A 11 -27.24 5.32 56.25
N ALA A 12 -27.59 4.08 56.58
CA ALA A 12 -26.80 2.90 56.18
C ALA A 12 -27.02 2.47 54.72
N VAL A 13 -28.13 2.86 54.10
CA VAL A 13 -28.47 2.48 52.71
C VAL A 13 -27.76 3.39 51.69
N VAL A 14 -27.40 4.62 52.07
CA VAL A 14 -26.79 5.60 51.16
C VAL A 14 -25.28 5.39 51.00
N THR A 15 -24.58 4.89 52.02
CA THR A 15 -23.13 4.64 51.97
C THR A 15 -22.75 3.35 51.25
N ALA A 16 -23.59 2.31 51.29
CA ALA A 16 -23.36 1.07 50.54
C ALA A 16 -23.58 1.24 49.02
N GLY A 17 -24.52 2.09 48.60
CA GLY A 17 -24.76 2.40 47.19
C GLY A 17 -23.65 3.23 46.53
N ALA A 18 -23.00 4.13 47.29
CA ALA A 18 -21.92 4.97 46.79
C ALA A 18 -20.59 4.19 46.59
N ALA A 19 -20.29 3.21 47.45
CA ALA A 19 -19.09 2.39 47.32
C ALA A 19 -19.19 1.37 46.17
N ALA A 20 -20.39 0.79 45.94
CA ALA A 20 -20.61 -0.15 44.84
C ALA A 20 -20.58 0.54 43.46
N SER A 21 -21.08 1.76 43.35
CA SER A 21 -21.03 2.56 42.12
C SER A 21 -19.61 3.05 41.81
N MET A 22 -18.81 3.41 42.81
CA MET A 22 -17.41 3.79 42.61
C MET A 22 -16.52 2.59 42.24
N ALA A 23 -16.77 1.40 42.80
CA ALA A 23 -16.08 0.16 42.39
C ALA A 23 -16.46 -0.28 40.96
N TRP A 24 -17.71 -0.04 40.51
CA TRP A 24 -18.14 -0.30 39.14
C TRP A 24 -17.58 0.72 38.13
N LEU A 25 -17.41 1.98 38.55
CA LEU A 25 -16.75 3.04 37.77
C LEU A 25 -15.22 2.89 37.68
N VAL A 26 -14.58 2.27 38.68
CA VAL A 26 -13.13 1.96 38.63
C VAL A 26 -12.86 0.64 37.87
N ARG A 27 -13.79 -0.33 37.90
CA ARG A 27 -13.64 -1.60 37.15
C ARG A 27 -13.94 -1.43 35.65
N SER A 28 -14.67 -0.41 35.24
CA SER A 28 -14.96 -0.12 33.82
C SER A 28 -13.88 0.71 33.10
N ARG A 29 -12.80 1.12 33.80
CA ARG A 29 -11.65 1.82 33.20
C ARG A 29 -10.40 0.96 32.98
N ARG A 30 -10.51 -0.37 33.06
CA ARG A 30 -9.63 -1.25 32.28
C ARG A 30 -10.30 -1.55 30.95
N GLY A 31 -10.44 -0.51 30.13
CA GLY A 31 -10.59 -0.72 28.70
C GLY A 31 -9.38 -1.54 28.28
N ARG A 32 -9.60 -2.81 27.90
CA ARG A 32 -8.66 -3.51 27.04
C ARG A 32 -8.39 -2.54 25.89
N ALA A 33 -7.14 -2.13 25.72
CA ALA A 33 -6.67 -1.55 24.47
C ALA A 33 -6.92 -2.61 23.39
N HIS A 34 -8.13 -2.65 22.84
CA HIS A 34 -8.35 -3.22 21.54
C HIS A 34 -7.68 -2.22 20.63
N GLY A 35 -6.42 -2.49 20.26
CA GLY A 35 -5.86 -1.86 19.09
C GLY A 35 -6.91 -1.99 18.00
N GLN A 36 -7.41 -0.86 17.50
CA GLN A 36 -8.31 -0.89 16.36
C GLN A 36 -7.56 -1.62 15.26
N VAL A 37 -8.03 -2.81 14.89
CA VAL A 37 -7.53 -3.49 13.72
C VAL A 37 -7.93 -2.59 12.55
N LEU A 38 -6.95 -1.89 11.96
CA LEU A 38 -7.19 -1.06 10.80
C LEU A 38 -7.77 -1.95 9.69
N GLN A 39 -8.96 -1.62 9.21
CA GLN A 39 -9.51 -2.28 8.02
C GLN A 39 -8.66 -1.83 6.82
N ALA A 40 -8.24 -2.79 5.99
CA ALA A 40 -7.40 -2.51 4.83
C ALA A 40 -8.23 -1.85 3.71
N ASP A 41 -7.79 -0.67 3.27
CA ASP A 41 -8.32 0.03 2.10
C ASP A 41 -7.71 -0.50 0.81
N ILE A 42 -6.45 -0.94 0.88
CA ILE A 42 -5.69 -1.48 -0.24
C ILE A 42 -5.35 -2.94 0.06
N ILE A 43 -5.77 -3.85 -0.81
CA ILE A 43 -5.54 -5.29 -0.65
C ILE A 43 -4.44 -5.76 -1.60
N ALA A 44 -3.30 -6.16 -1.05
CA ALA A 44 -2.18 -6.65 -1.83
C ALA A 44 -2.42 -8.11 -2.28
N ALA A 45 -2.13 -8.41 -3.54
CA ALA A 45 -2.27 -9.76 -4.09
C ALA A 45 -0.92 -10.52 -4.08
N PRO A 46 -0.92 -11.82 -3.71
CA PRO A 46 0.28 -12.64 -3.72
C PRO A 46 0.73 -12.99 -5.15
N VAL A 47 2.05 -13.02 -5.35
CA VAL A 47 2.72 -13.52 -6.55
C VAL A 47 3.93 -14.37 -6.16
N ALA A 48 4.35 -15.26 -7.06
CA ALA A 48 5.55 -16.08 -6.83
C ALA A 48 6.83 -15.23 -6.85
N GLN A 49 6.87 -14.22 -7.71
CA GLN A 49 7.96 -13.26 -7.84
C GLN A 49 7.36 -11.91 -8.20
N LEU A 50 7.82 -10.84 -7.57
CA LEU A 50 7.41 -9.49 -7.96
C LEU A 50 7.89 -9.14 -9.37
N PRO A 51 7.01 -8.56 -10.21
CA PRO A 51 7.41 -8.05 -11.52
C PRO A 51 8.38 -6.88 -11.37
N VAL A 52 9.29 -6.74 -12.34
CA VAL A 52 10.30 -5.67 -12.38
C VAL A 52 9.87 -4.47 -13.22
N SER A 53 8.90 -4.64 -14.13
CA SER A 53 8.34 -3.56 -14.95
C SER A 53 6.97 -3.12 -14.44
N PRO A 54 6.69 -1.80 -14.40
CA PRO A 54 5.36 -1.25 -14.18
C PRO A 54 4.29 -1.72 -15.15
N SER A 55 4.65 -2.12 -16.37
CA SER A 55 3.71 -2.54 -17.41
C SER A 55 3.44 -4.04 -17.44
N ASP A 56 3.98 -4.81 -16.50
CA ASP A 56 3.76 -6.26 -16.42
C ASP A 56 2.28 -6.61 -16.14
N SER A 57 1.74 -7.57 -16.89
CA SER A 57 0.37 -8.06 -16.71
C SER A 57 0.09 -8.65 -15.32
N ALA A 58 1.10 -9.07 -14.57
CA ALA A 58 0.96 -9.59 -13.21
C ALA A 58 0.25 -8.61 -12.27
N TRP A 59 0.38 -7.30 -12.51
CA TRP A 59 -0.31 -6.25 -11.75
C TRP A 59 -1.84 -6.38 -11.81
N LEU A 60 -2.40 -6.98 -12.87
CA LEU A 60 -3.84 -7.20 -13.01
C LEU A 60 -4.41 -8.18 -11.97
N LYS A 61 -3.57 -8.91 -11.24
CA LYS A 61 -3.99 -9.76 -10.10
C LYS A 61 -4.44 -8.95 -8.89
N ALA A 62 -3.99 -7.71 -8.76
CA ALA A 62 -4.39 -6.80 -7.69
C ALA A 62 -5.49 -5.86 -8.18
N LEU A 63 -6.46 -5.60 -7.31
CA LEU A 63 -7.49 -4.60 -7.58
C LEU A 63 -6.87 -3.20 -7.45
N PRO A 64 -7.13 -2.29 -8.40
CA PRO A 64 -6.68 -0.91 -8.27
C PRO A 64 -7.48 -0.20 -7.18
N ALA A 65 -6.78 0.48 -6.27
CA ALA A 65 -7.36 1.39 -5.29
C ALA A 65 -7.14 2.84 -5.74
N THR A 66 -8.21 3.64 -5.78
CA THR A 66 -8.14 5.07 -6.07
C THR A 66 -7.90 5.85 -4.79
N ILE A 67 -6.78 6.55 -4.70
CA ILE A 67 -6.43 7.38 -3.54
C ILE A 67 -6.58 8.85 -3.93
N THR A 68 -7.39 9.58 -3.16
CA THR A 68 -7.53 11.04 -3.31
C THR A 68 -6.28 11.73 -2.78
N MET A 69 -5.81 12.71 -3.55
CA MET A 69 -4.64 13.51 -3.20
C MET A 69 -5.07 14.94 -2.87
N HIS A 70 -4.43 15.51 -1.86
CA HIS A 70 -4.66 16.85 -1.37
C HIS A 70 -3.45 17.74 -1.64
N PRO A 71 -3.66 19.02 -1.99
CA PRO A 71 -2.55 19.95 -2.08
C PRO A 71 -1.97 20.22 -0.69
N GLN A 72 -0.64 20.28 -0.58
CA GLN A 72 -0.03 20.89 0.61
C GLN A 72 -0.40 22.37 0.63
N ASN A 73 -1.28 22.75 1.54
CA ASN A 73 -1.69 24.15 1.75
C ASN A 73 -1.59 24.59 3.22
N ILE A 74 -1.00 23.75 4.06
CA ILE A 74 -0.96 23.92 5.52
C ILE A 74 0.18 24.87 5.91
N VAL A 75 1.40 24.60 5.41
CA VAL A 75 2.64 25.34 5.74
C VAL A 75 3.20 26.02 4.50
N VAL A 76 3.75 27.22 4.63
CA VAL A 76 4.41 27.93 3.52
C VAL A 76 5.71 27.18 3.12
N PRO A 77 6.02 27.03 1.82
CA PRO A 77 5.26 27.48 0.65
C PRO A 77 4.05 26.58 0.34
N ARG A 78 2.89 27.21 0.09
CA ARG A 78 1.61 26.53 -0.14
C ARG A 78 1.38 26.29 -1.63
N VAL A 79 0.76 25.16 -1.94
CA VAL A 79 0.16 24.83 -3.24
C VAL A 79 -1.36 24.99 -3.11
N THR A 80 -1.98 25.70 -4.03
CA THR A 80 -3.45 25.86 -4.05
C THR A 80 -4.15 24.68 -4.71
N GLU A 81 -3.53 24.11 -5.74
CA GLU A 81 -4.04 22.98 -6.50
C GLU A 81 -2.94 21.95 -6.76
N ALA A 82 -3.17 20.72 -6.29
CA ALA A 82 -2.29 19.58 -6.50
C ALA A 82 -2.21 19.23 -8.00
N GLY A 83 -1.00 18.96 -8.51
CA GLY A 83 -0.81 18.44 -9.86
C GLY A 83 -1.54 17.12 -10.08
N ALA A 84 -1.27 16.14 -9.22
CA ALA A 84 -2.05 14.91 -9.17
C ALA A 84 -3.22 15.04 -8.17
N LYS A 85 -4.46 15.00 -8.66
CA LYS A 85 -5.69 15.02 -7.81
C LYS A 85 -6.07 13.65 -7.25
N SER A 86 -5.64 12.59 -7.94
CA SER A 86 -5.85 11.21 -7.54
C SER A 86 -4.78 10.32 -8.13
N ILE A 87 -4.46 9.23 -7.44
CA ILE A 87 -3.56 8.17 -7.92
C ILE A 87 -4.30 6.83 -7.92
N GLN A 88 -3.90 5.93 -8.81
CA GLN A 88 -4.28 4.53 -8.77
C GLN A 88 -3.14 3.73 -8.16
N VAL A 89 -3.44 2.90 -7.16
CA VAL A 89 -2.43 2.05 -6.50
C VAL A 89 -2.82 0.59 -6.63
N ARG A 90 -1.87 -0.22 -7.08
CA ARG A 90 -1.94 -1.69 -7.00
C ARG A 90 -0.78 -2.19 -6.17
N VAL A 91 -1.04 -3.19 -5.33
CA VAL A 91 -0.02 -3.77 -4.46
C VAL A 91 0.08 -5.26 -4.71
N LEU A 92 1.30 -5.73 -4.96
CA LEU A 92 1.65 -7.14 -5.03
C LEU A 92 2.65 -7.46 -3.93
N TYR A 93 2.74 -8.73 -3.54
CA TYR A 93 3.80 -9.17 -2.64
C TYR A 93 4.23 -10.59 -2.95
N ASP A 94 5.49 -10.91 -2.63
CA ASP A 94 6.05 -12.26 -2.69
C ASP A 94 6.59 -12.68 -1.30
N ALA A 95 7.46 -13.69 -1.24
CA ALA A 95 8.04 -14.13 0.03
C ALA A 95 8.91 -13.05 0.71
N GLU A 96 9.55 -12.17 -0.06
CA GLU A 96 10.61 -11.29 0.42
C GLU A 96 10.23 -9.81 0.37
N ARG A 97 9.32 -9.41 -0.52
CA ARG A 97 9.10 -8.00 -0.89
C ARG A 97 7.62 -7.66 -1.08
N VAL A 98 7.32 -6.38 -0.92
CA VAL A 98 6.03 -5.75 -1.28
C VAL A 98 6.31 -4.76 -2.41
N GLY A 99 5.55 -4.87 -3.50
CA GLY A 99 5.63 -3.98 -4.66
C GLY A 99 4.40 -3.09 -4.73
N PHE A 100 4.63 -1.79 -4.87
CA PHE A 100 3.62 -0.76 -5.06
C PHE A 100 3.73 -0.26 -6.50
N LEU A 101 2.68 -0.45 -7.29
CA LEU A 101 2.51 0.22 -8.58
C LEU A 101 1.61 1.43 -8.35
N VAL A 102 2.15 2.63 -8.59
CA VAL A 102 1.45 3.89 -8.47
C VAL A 102 1.32 4.52 -9.85
N GLU A 103 0.09 4.86 -10.24
CA GLU A 103 -0.21 5.45 -11.54
C GLU A 103 -0.94 6.79 -11.37
N TRP A 104 -0.50 7.81 -12.09
CA TRP A 104 -1.18 9.12 -12.14
C TRP A 104 -1.07 9.74 -13.53
N LEU A 105 -2.02 10.63 -13.84
CA LEU A 105 -1.99 11.39 -15.09
C LEU A 105 -1.04 12.57 -14.94
N ASP A 106 -0.21 12.75 -15.97
CA ASP A 106 0.75 13.83 -16.06
C ASP A 106 0.99 14.14 -17.54
N ALA A 107 0.62 15.35 -17.95
CA ALA A 107 0.73 15.75 -19.36
C ALA A 107 2.20 15.92 -19.79
N HIS A 108 3.10 16.10 -18.82
CA HIS A 108 4.51 16.33 -19.06
C HIS A 108 5.33 15.17 -18.49
N LYS A 109 6.47 14.91 -19.12
CA LYS A 109 7.46 13.96 -18.63
C LYS A 109 8.62 14.77 -18.09
N ASP A 110 8.53 15.23 -16.86
CA ASP A 110 9.56 16.06 -16.24
C ASP A 110 10.64 15.15 -15.64
N ALA A 111 11.45 14.58 -16.52
CA ALA A 111 12.52 13.65 -16.18
C ALA A 111 13.92 14.24 -16.37
N ASP A 112 14.03 15.36 -17.11
CA ASP A 112 15.29 15.97 -17.47
C ASP A 112 15.36 17.39 -16.89
N LEU A 113 16.42 17.66 -16.14
CA LEU A 113 16.65 18.95 -15.47
C LEU A 113 17.79 19.71 -16.16
N SER A 114 17.63 19.98 -17.46
CA SER A 114 18.64 20.71 -18.24
C SER A 114 18.78 22.17 -17.83
N THR A 115 17.82 22.71 -17.06
CA THR A 115 17.87 24.08 -16.54
C THR A 115 17.54 24.15 -15.05
N VAL A 116 17.99 25.21 -14.39
CA VAL A 116 17.77 25.46 -12.94
C VAL A 116 16.31 25.78 -12.56
N ALA A 117 15.45 26.03 -13.55
CA ALA A 117 14.03 26.36 -13.34
C ALA A 117 13.09 25.17 -13.56
N GLN A 118 13.63 24.02 -13.99
CA GLN A 118 12.89 22.79 -14.14
C GLN A 118 12.92 21.99 -12.84
N PHE A 119 11.80 21.33 -12.56
CA PHE A 119 11.67 20.41 -11.43
C PHE A 119 11.28 19.05 -11.97
N ARG A 120 11.61 18.02 -11.18
CA ARG A 120 11.41 16.62 -11.55
C ARG A 120 10.01 16.18 -11.14
N ASP A 121 9.47 15.23 -11.88
CA ASP A 121 8.40 14.39 -11.37
C ASP A 121 8.91 13.44 -10.30
N GLY A 122 8.03 13.14 -9.34
CA GLY A 122 8.38 12.27 -8.22
C GLY A 122 7.17 11.63 -7.58
N VAL A 123 7.38 10.47 -6.98
CA VAL A 123 6.38 9.82 -6.13
C VAL A 123 7.06 9.21 -4.92
N ALA A 124 6.43 9.34 -3.76
CA ALA A 124 6.90 8.73 -2.53
C ALA A 124 5.79 7.91 -1.88
N ILE A 125 6.22 6.80 -1.28
CA ILE A 125 5.42 6.04 -0.32
C ILE A 125 6.01 6.23 1.07
N GLN A 126 5.16 6.34 2.08
CA GLN A 126 5.59 6.37 3.47
C GLN A 126 4.76 5.42 4.32
N PHE A 127 5.38 4.88 5.37
CA PHE A 127 4.69 4.10 6.40
C PHE A 127 5.40 4.26 7.75
N PRO A 128 4.71 4.07 8.89
CA PRO A 128 5.32 4.19 10.21
C PRO A 128 6.44 3.19 10.41
N GLU A 129 7.48 3.57 11.15
CA GLU A 129 8.53 2.62 11.54
C GLU A 129 8.00 1.52 12.44
N ASP A 130 7.00 1.85 13.25
CA ASP A 130 6.24 0.91 14.07
C ASP A 130 4.74 1.14 13.80
N PRO A 131 4.08 0.25 13.02
CA PRO A 131 2.67 0.37 12.70
C PRO A 131 1.74 -0.14 13.82
N GLN A 132 2.27 -0.61 14.95
CA GLN A 132 1.45 -1.07 16.07
C GLN A 132 0.74 0.11 16.75
N GLY A 133 -0.57 -0.04 16.96
CA GLY A 133 -1.39 0.98 17.62
C GLY A 133 -1.89 2.06 16.67
N GLN A 134 -2.04 3.29 17.19
CA GLN A 134 -2.45 4.42 16.34
C GLN A 134 -1.30 4.80 15.40
N PRO A 135 -1.56 5.15 14.13
CA PRO A 135 -0.52 5.67 13.26
C PRO A 135 -0.03 7.04 13.74
N PRO A 136 1.27 7.39 13.55
CA PRO A 136 1.77 8.74 13.79
C PRO A 136 1.17 9.73 12.80
N SER A 137 1.48 11.01 12.94
CA SER A 137 1.06 11.99 11.95
C SER A 137 1.47 11.58 10.53
N PHE A 138 0.54 11.67 9.58
CA PHE A 138 0.84 11.49 8.15
C PHE A 138 1.73 12.61 7.60
N MET A 139 1.96 13.68 8.38
CA MET A 139 2.88 14.77 8.02
C MET A 139 4.33 14.39 8.39
N MET A 140 4.78 13.25 7.87
CA MET A 140 6.14 12.73 8.03
C MET A 140 6.48 12.28 9.47
N GLY A 141 5.49 11.81 10.23
CA GLY A 141 5.67 11.34 11.59
C GLY A 141 5.59 12.45 12.64
N GLU A 142 6.03 12.13 13.84
CA GLU A 142 6.15 13.06 14.97
C GLU A 142 7.33 12.63 15.86
N ALA A 143 7.74 13.50 16.79
CA ALA A 143 8.89 13.24 17.65
C ALA A 143 8.76 11.89 18.38
N GLY A 144 9.75 11.01 18.23
CA GLY A 144 9.77 9.66 18.81
C GLY A 144 8.88 8.62 18.10
N ARG A 145 8.10 9.03 17.09
CA ARG A 145 7.26 8.15 16.26
C ARG A 145 7.46 8.48 14.78
N GLY A 146 8.58 7.99 14.26
CA GLY A 146 8.99 8.24 12.89
C GLY A 146 8.26 7.41 11.83
N VAL A 147 8.53 7.78 10.59
CA VAL A 147 8.10 7.10 9.37
C VAL A 147 9.32 6.76 8.51
N THR A 148 9.21 5.66 7.76
CA THR A 148 10.09 5.36 6.64
C THR A 148 9.45 5.88 5.36
N ILE A 149 10.24 6.52 4.51
CA ILE A 149 9.81 7.10 3.24
C ILE A 149 10.68 6.53 2.13
N TYR A 150 10.07 6.08 1.04
CA TYR A 150 10.77 5.71 -0.18
C TYR A 150 10.33 6.66 -1.30
N HIS A 151 11.27 7.40 -1.86
CA HIS A 151 11.01 8.46 -2.83
C HIS A 151 11.68 8.16 -4.16
N TRP A 152 10.85 7.83 -5.14
CA TRP A 152 11.24 7.73 -6.54
C TRP A 152 11.37 9.12 -7.17
N LYS A 153 12.45 9.32 -7.92
CA LYS A 153 12.75 10.59 -8.59
C LYS A 153 13.03 10.32 -10.07
N SER A 154 12.29 10.99 -10.96
CA SER A 154 12.39 10.75 -12.42
C SER A 154 13.81 10.99 -12.95
N ASP A 155 14.44 12.08 -12.57
CA ASP A 155 15.78 12.47 -13.00
C ASP A 155 16.88 11.49 -12.54
N TRP A 156 16.72 10.88 -11.36
CA TRP A 156 17.66 9.85 -10.89
C TRP A 156 17.61 8.59 -11.75
N GLN A 157 16.50 8.38 -12.45
CA GLN A 157 16.34 7.31 -13.43
C GLN A 157 16.78 7.72 -14.84
N PHE A 158 16.46 8.94 -15.28
CA PHE A 158 16.56 9.34 -16.69
C PHE A 158 17.59 10.44 -16.98
N ALA A 159 17.82 11.40 -16.09
CA ALA A 159 18.56 12.63 -16.43
C ALA A 159 20.05 12.37 -16.76
N ARG A 160 20.59 11.19 -16.42
CA ARG A 160 21.93 10.78 -16.87
C ARG A 160 22.01 10.47 -18.37
N LEU A 161 20.87 10.43 -19.04
CA LEU A 161 20.78 10.16 -20.47
C LEU A 161 20.85 11.44 -21.31
N VAL A 162 20.84 12.62 -20.70
CA VAL A 162 20.83 13.90 -21.41
C VAL A 162 22.17 14.59 -21.24
N ASP A 163 22.96 14.57 -22.31
CA ASP A 163 24.17 15.35 -22.48
C ASP A 163 23.77 16.84 -22.63
N VAL A 164 24.47 17.74 -21.94
CA VAL A 164 24.21 19.19 -22.03
C VAL A 164 24.33 19.68 -23.49
N GLU A 165 25.25 19.12 -24.27
CA GLU A 165 25.41 19.39 -25.69
C GLU A 165 24.23 18.88 -26.52
N GLU A 166 23.60 17.77 -26.11
CA GLU A 166 22.41 17.25 -26.78
C GLU A 166 21.21 18.17 -26.56
N ALA A 167 21.03 18.64 -25.31
CA ALA A 167 19.98 19.61 -24.98
C ALA A 167 20.22 20.98 -25.62
N HIS A 168 21.49 21.35 -25.82
CA HIS A 168 21.90 22.67 -26.31
C HIS A 168 22.96 22.56 -27.43
N PRO A 169 22.58 22.14 -28.64
CA PRO A 169 23.54 21.84 -29.72
C PRO A 169 24.33 23.04 -30.24
N ASN A 170 23.90 24.26 -29.91
CA ASN A 170 24.56 25.51 -30.29
C ASN A 170 25.38 26.13 -29.13
N MET A 171 25.47 25.45 -27.98
CA MET A 171 26.28 25.90 -26.85
C MET A 171 27.73 25.46 -27.03
N VAL A 172 28.66 26.37 -26.79
CA VAL A 172 30.10 26.09 -26.86
C VAL A 172 30.64 26.01 -25.44
N GLY A 173 31.32 24.91 -25.12
CA GLY A 173 32.03 24.75 -23.87
C GLY A 173 33.38 25.46 -23.88
N ASP A 174 33.64 26.27 -22.86
CA ASP A 174 35.00 26.73 -22.57
C ASP A 174 35.91 25.56 -22.21
N HIS A 175 37.22 25.71 -22.40
CA HIS A 175 38.16 24.68 -21.98
C HIS A 175 38.36 24.68 -20.46
N TYR A 176 37.95 23.60 -19.80
CA TYR A 176 38.19 23.38 -18.37
C TYR A 176 39.35 22.41 -18.16
N GLN A 177 40.54 22.94 -17.91
CA GLN A 177 41.79 22.17 -17.77
C GLN A 177 41.76 20.98 -16.80
N TYR A 178 40.85 20.99 -15.80
CA TYR A 178 40.77 19.96 -14.76
C TYR A 178 39.64 18.95 -14.95
N SER A 179 38.73 19.15 -15.90
CA SER A 179 37.73 18.12 -16.26
C SER A 179 38.36 16.99 -17.06
N GLY A 180 39.37 17.32 -17.86
CA GLY A 180 39.92 16.46 -18.90
C GLY A 180 38.89 16.06 -19.97
N ALA A 181 37.85 16.88 -20.14
CA ALA A 181 37.05 16.91 -21.36
C ALA A 181 37.88 17.55 -22.49
N PRO A 182 37.71 17.13 -23.76
CA PRO A 182 38.36 17.76 -24.90
C PRO A 182 38.03 19.26 -25.03
N GLU A 183 38.87 20.02 -25.73
CA GLU A 183 38.56 21.41 -26.06
C GLU A 183 37.28 21.51 -26.90
N GLY A 184 36.42 22.50 -26.60
CA GLY A 184 35.12 22.68 -27.22
C GLY A 184 34.02 21.73 -26.73
N LYS A 185 34.31 20.88 -25.74
CA LYS A 185 33.32 20.05 -25.02
C LYS A 185 33.00 20.66 -23.66
N ILE A 186 31.75 20.56 -23.27
CA ILE A 186 31.26 20.96 -21.96
C ILE A 186 31.55 19.81 -21.01
N PRO A 187 32.29 20.04 -19.91
CA PRO A 187 32.52 19.03 -18.91
C PRO A 187 31.24 18.60 -18.23
N GLU A 188 31.05 17.29 -18.12
CA GLU A 188 30.01 16.71 -17.29
C GLU A 188 30.48 16.58 -15.84
N ALA A 189 29.54 16.52 -14.90
CA ALA A 189 29.88 16.30 -13.49
C ALA A 189 30.66 14.98 -13.31
N THR A 190 30.35 13.96 -14.10
CA THR A 190 31.03 12.65 -14.09
C THR A 190 32.51 12.74 -14.51
N ASP A 191 32.90 13.70 -15.36
CA ASP A 191 34.30 13.89 -15.78
C ASP A 191 35.21 14.22 -14.60
N TYR A 192 34.72 15.07 -13.69
CA TYR A 192 35.44 15.42 -12.46
C TYR A 192 35.42 14.27 -11.45
N LEU A 193 34.24 13.65 -11.25
CA LEU A 193 34.06 12.62 -10.22
C LEU A 193 34.88 11.36 -10.48
N THR A 194 34.88 10.86 -11.71
CA THR A 194 35.59 9.63 -12.09
C THR A 194 37.11 9.77 -11.99
N LYS A 195 37.62 11.00 -12.10
CA LYS A 195 39.05 11.32 -11.96
C LYS A 195 39.45 11.67 -10.52
N GLY A 196 38.54 11.54 -9.57
CA GLY A 196 38.78 11.86 -8.16
C GLY A 196 38.94 13.36 -7.88
N ARG A 197 38.52 14.23 -8.81
CA ARG A 197 38.63 15.70 -8.71
C ARG A 197 37.35 16.31 -8.14
N LYS A 198 36.87 15.74 -7.03
CA LYS A 198 35.58 16.11 -6.43
C LYS A 198 35.55 17.56 -5.96
N GLU A 199 36.71 18.17 -5.70
CA GLU A 199 36.87 19.56 -5.28
C GLU A 199 36.25 20.60 -6.23
N TYR A 200 36.11 20.29 -7.53
CA TYR A 200 35.44 21.17 -8.50
C TYR A 200 33.91 21.07 -8.44
N LEU A 201 33.38 20.08 -7.74
CA LEU A 201 31.95 19.87 -7.52
C LEU A 201 31.66 20.01 -6.03
N THR A 202 31.74 21.24 -5.53
CA THR A 202 31.72 21.54 -4.08
C THR A 202 30.52 20.92 -3.36
N ALA A 203 29.32 20.92 -3.96
CA ALA A 203 28.14 20.29 -3.39
C ALA A 203 28.32 18.76 -3.25
N ALA A 204 28.83 18.08 -4.28
CA ALA A 204 29.15 16.67 -4.20
C ALA A 204 30.28 16.42 -3.18
N ALA A 205 31.30 17.29 -3.14
CA ALA A 205 32.45 17.19 -2.25
C ALA A 205 32.07 17.16 -0.78
N VAL A 206 31.05 17.95 -0.39
CA VAL A 206 30.51 17.97 0.97
C VAL A 206 29.42 16.91 1.23
N GLY A 207 29.22 15.99 0.30
CA GLY A 207 28.32 14.84 0.47
C GLY A 207 26.86 15.07 0.06
N ASN A 208 26.54 16.13 -0.69
CA ASN A 208 25.18 16.33 -1.19
C ASN A 208 24.84 15.31 -2.29
N THR A 209 24.01 14.32 -1.97
CA THR A 209 23.59 13.27 -2.91
C THR A 209 22.80 13.81 -4.11
N LEU A 210 22.13 14.96 -3.99
CA LEU A 210 21.44 15.58 -5.14
C LEU A 210 22.41 16.12 -6.19
N ALA A 211 23.65 16.40 -5.80
CA ALA A 211 24.69 16.93 -6.69
C ALA A 211 25.77 15.90 -7.06
N ASP A 212 25.61 14.64 -6.64
CA ASP A 212 26.59 13.57 -6.85
C ASP A 212 25.98 12.43 -7.68
N PRO A 213 26.15 12.45 -9.03
CA PRO A 213 25.66 11.40 -9.92
C PRO A 213 26.13 9.98 -9.57
N LEU A 214 27.34 9.81 -9.01
CA LEU A 214 27.83 8.49 -8.59
C LEU A 214 27.11 8.00 -7.34
N ALA A 215 26.81 8.90 -6.39
CA ALA A 215 25.97 8.56 -5.24
C ALA A 215 24.55 8.21 -5.68
N GLN A 216 23.97 8.96 -6.61
CA GLN A 216 22.67 8.64 -7.19
C GLN A 216 22.69 7.27 -7.89
N GLU A 217 23.79 6.90 -8.55
CA GLU A 217 23.92 5.61 -9.23
C GLU A 217 23.90 4.46 -8.24
N LYS A 218 24.65 4.61 -7.17
CA LYS A 218 24.70 3.64 -6.09
C LYS A 218 23.35 3.47 -5.38
N ILE A 219 22.59 4.56 -5.21
CA ILE A 219 21.26 4.51 -4.57
C ILE A 219 20.21 3.94 -5.52
N GLY A 220 20.30 4.28 -6.81
CA GLY A 220 19.27 3.99 -7.80
C GLY A 220 18.12 5.02 -7.75
N PRO A 221 17.03 4.78 -8.50
CA PRO A 221 15.99 5.79 -8.72
C PRO A 221 15.09 6.03 -7.50
N VAL A 222 15.13 5.14 -6.50
CA VAL A 222 14.34 5.25 -5.27
C VAL A 222 15.26 5.39 -4.07
N GLN A 223 15.09 6.49 -3.34
CA GLN A 223 15.85 6.74 -2.11
C GLN A 223 14.99 6.43 -0.89
N LYS A 224 15.49 5.58 -0.01
CA LYS A 224 14.99 5.36 1.35
C LYS A 224 15.46 6.48 2.27
N MET A 225 14.52 6.97 3.06
CA MET A 225 14.65 8.09 3.98
C MET A 225 13.84 7.83 5.25
N ARG A 226 14.11 8.60 6.29
CA ARG A 226 13.40 8.58 7.57
C ARG A 226 12.98 9.99 7.95
N ALA A 227 11.89 10.12 8.68
CA ALA A 227 11.50 11.38 9.33
C ALA A 227 10.80 11.12 10.66
N GLU A 228 10.98 12.02 11.63
CA GLU A 228 10.26 12.11 12.91
C GLU A 228 9.50 13.45 13.01
N GLY A 229 8.78 13.78 11.94
CA GLY A 229 8.05 15.04 11.78
C GLY A 229 8.60 15.90 10.65
N PHE A 230 7.79 16.90 10.26
CA PHE A 230 8.17 17.88 9.26
C PHE A 230 9.53 18.53 9.58
N GLY A 231 10.39 18.64 8.56
CA GLY A 231 11.72 19.27 8.68
C GLY A 231 12.84 18.34 9.18
N THR A 232 12.54 17.09 9.50
CA THR A 232 13.53 16.10 10.00
C THR A 232 13.88 15.02 8.97
N LEU A 233 13.48 15.20 7.71
CA LEU A 233 13.72 14.22 6.66
C LEU A 233 15.20 14.04 6.39
N GLU A 234 15.68 12.80 6.48
CA GLU A 234 17.06 12.44 6.21
C GLU A 234 17.18 11.14 5.40
N PRO A 235 18.17 11.04 4.49
CA PRO A 235 18.51 9.77 3.86
C PRO A 235 18.95 8.72 4.87
N THR A 236 18.68 7.45 4.58
CA THR A 236 19.20 6.33 5.38
C THR A 236 20.49 5.78 4.75
N ASP A 237 21.44 5.33 5.58
CA ASP A 237 22.71 4.76 5.10
C ASP A 237 22.52 3.44 4.33
N HIS A 238 21.43 2.72 4.63
CA HIS A 238 21.06 1.50 3.95
C HIS A 238 19.96 1.78 2.93
N GLN A 239 20.16 1.33 1.68
CA GLN A 239 19.20 1.43 0.59
C GLN A 239 18.80 0.03 0.18
N ASP A 240 17.50 -0.27 0.25
CA ASP A 240 16.95 -1.61 -0.02
C ASP A 240 15.73 -1.59 -0.94
N ALA A 241 15.37 -0.41 -1.46
CA ALA A 241 14.31 -0.27 -2.43
C ALA A 241 14.78 -0.61 -3.84
N ARG A 242 13.83 -1.06 -4.65
CA ARG A 242 13.95 -1.14 -6.10
C ARG A 242 12.83 -0.29 -6.67
N GLY A 243 13.06 0.33 -7.81
CA GLY A 243 11.97 0.98 -8.52
C GLY A 243 12.27 1.26 -9.96
N LEU A 244 11.20 1.50 -10.71
CA LEU A 244 11.23 1.82 -12.12
C LEU A 244 9.99 2.64 -12.45
N GLY A 245 10.18 3.77 -13.12
CA GLY A 245 9.11 4.60 -13.66
C GLY A 245 9.02 4.47 -15.18
N GLU A 246 7.81 4.42 -15.71
CA GLU A 246 7.52 4.47 -17.13
C GLU A 246 6.51 5.58 -17.37
N TRP A 247 6.79 6.49 -18.31
CA TRP A 247 5.84 7.50 -18.74
C TRP A 247 5.21 7.07 -20.06
N VAL A 248 3.90 6.83 -20.06
CA VAL A 248 3.16 6.26 -21.20
C VAL A 248 1.77 6.90 -21.27
N ASN A 249 1.39 7.38 -22.46
CA ASN A 249 0.05 7.92 -22.74
C ASN A 249 -0.38 9.09 -21.82
N GLY A 250 0.52 10.02 -21.51
CA GLY A 250 0.19 11.19 -20.68
C GLY A 250 0.01 10.86 -19.20
N GLY A 251 0.79 9.90 -18.70
CA GLY A 251 0.80 9.54 -17.29
C GLY A 251 2.02 8.70 -16.91
N TRP A 252 2.31 8.71 -15.62
CA TRP A 252 3.36 7.91 -15.02
C TRP A 252 2.82 6.60 -14.48
N LYS A 253 3.61 5.54 -14.62
CA LYS A 253 3.49 4.29 -13.89
C LYS A 253 4.80 4.03 -13.16
N VAL A 254 4.77 4.05 -11.85
CA VAL A 254 5.97 3.88 -11.02
C VAL A 254 5.82 2.67 -10.13
N LEU A 255 6.77 1.75 -10.26
CA LEU A 255 6.98 0.64 -9.35
C LEU A 255 7.96 1.08 -8.26
N ILE A 256 7.56 0.92 -6.99
CA ILE A 256 8.44 0.93 -5.83
C ILE A 256 8.29 -0.41 -5.10
N SER A 257 9.39 -1.15 -4.97
CA SER A 257 9.43 -2.41 -4.23
C SER A 257 10.32 -2.30 -3.00
N VAL A 258 9.79 -2.69 -1.85
CA VAL A 258 10.47 -2.65 -0.54
C VAL A 258 10.49 -4.04 0.10
N PRO A 259 11.44 -4.34 1.01
CA PRO A 259 11.43 -5.60 1.76
C PRO A 259 10.14 -5.80 2.56
N ARG A 260 9.69 -7.05 2.73
CA ARG A 260 8.61 -7.39 3.67
C ARG A 260 9.09 -7.25 5.11
N GLN A 261 10.31 -7.70 5.37
CA GLN A 261 10.95 -7.52 6.67
C GLN A 261 11.46 -6.08 6.79
N GLN A 262 10.88 -5.32 7.72
CA GLN A 262 11.37 -4.00 8.12
C GLN A 262 12.11 -4.12 9.46
N ALA A 263 12.70 -3.02 9.93
CA ALA A 263 13.51 -3.04 11.15
C ALA A 263 12.70 -3.42 12.41
N LYS A 264 11.45 -2.94 12.54
CA LYS A 264 10.60 -3.15 13.73
C LYS A 264 9.34 -3.98 13.47
N PHE A 265 9.03 -4.27 12.21
CA PHE A 265 7.84 -5.05 11.85
C PHE A 265 8.04 -5.82 10.54
N THR A 266 7.08 -6.67 10.21
CA THR A 266 7.04 -7.38 8.93
C THR A 266 5.68 -7.12 8.28
N PHE A 267 5.65 -6.86 6.98
CA PHE A 267 4.40 -6.90 6.22
C PHE A 267 3.87 -8.35 6.21
N ALA A 268 3.00 -8.65 7.17
CA ALA A 268 2.43 -9.97 7.41
C ALA A 268 0.98 -10.05 6.91
N GLU A 269 0.58 -11.25 6.50
CA GLU A 269 -0.82 -11.55 6.20
C GLU A 269 -1.68 -11.35 7.46
N GLY A 270 -2.88 -10.80 7.27
CA GLY A 270 -3.79 -10.49 8.39
C GLY A 270 -3.44 -9.24 9.19
N GLN A 271 -2.34 -8.56 8.87
CA GLN A 271 -2.02 -7.22 9.38
C GLN A 271 -2.26 -6.17 8.29
N ALA A 272 -2.75 -5.00 8.71
CA ALA A 272 -2.88 -3.83 7.85
C ALA A 272 -1.86 -2.78 8.28
N VAL A 273 -1.03 -2.34 7.34
CA VAL A 273 0.01 -1.32 7.57
C VAL A 273 -0.47 -0.01 6.96
N PRO A 274 -0.56 1.09 7.73
CA PRO A 274 -0.91 2.39 7.18
C PRO A 274 0.18 2.88 6.23
N VAL A 275 -0.22 3.16 4.98
CA VAL A 275 0.66 3.72 3.94
C VAL A 275 0.07 5.03 3.44
N ALA A 276 0.91 6.03 3.22
CA ALA A 276 0.51 7.29 2.60
C ALA A 276 1.43 7.61 1.42
N PHE A 277 0.93 8.46 0.52
CA PHE A 277 1.54 8.73 -0.76
C PHE A 277 1.79 10.24 -0.91
N ALA A 278 2.81 10.59 -1.69
CA ALA A 278 3.00 11.94 -2.17
C ALA A 278 3.45 11.93 -3.63
N VAL A 279 2.99 12.89 -4.42
CA VAL A 279 3.34 13.06 -5.83
C VAL A 279 3.77 14.51 -6.06
N TRP A 280 4.79 14.68 -6.91
CA TRP A 280 5.29 15.95 -7.37
C TRP A 280 5.17 16.01 -8.89
N ASP A 281 4.52 17.06 -9.39
CA ASP A 281 4.46 17.44 -10.82
C ASP A 281 5.47 18.57 -11.08
N GLY A 282 6.51 18.25 -11.86
CA GLY A 282 7.62 19.14 -12.16
C GLY A 282 7.21 20.39 -12.92
N SER A 283 6.34 20.24 -13.92
CA SER A 283 5.78 21.31 -14.75
C SER A 283 5.00 22.33 -13.92
N ARG A 284 4.42 21.89 -12.80
CA ARG A 284 3.73 22.73 -11.82
C ARG A 284 4.62 23.29 -10.72
N GLN A 285 5.94 23.14 -10.86
CA GLN A 285 6.95 23.64 -9.93
C GLN A 285 6.83 23.01 -8.53
N GLU A 286 6.25 21.82 -8.43
CA GLU A 286 6.17 21.07 -7.19
C GLU A 286 7.55 20.51 -6.85
N ARG A 287 8.04 20.82 -5.64
CA ARG A 287 9.25 20.23 -5.05
C ARG A 287 9.20 20.38 -3.54
N ASN A 288 9.98 19.55 -2.83
CA ASN A 288 10.05 19.56 -1.37
C ASN A 288 8.65 19.43 -0.73
N GLY A 289 8.22 20.41 0.07
CA GLY A 289 6.90 20.43 0.70
C GLY A 289 5.74 20.79 -0.24
N MET A 290 6.01 21.40 -1.40
CA MET A 290 4.97 21.68 -2.41
C MET A 290 4.73 20.40 -3.20
N LYS A 291 3.61 19.74 -2.90
CA LYS A 291 3.27 18.43 -3.43
C LYS A 291 1.79 18.12 -3.25
N ALA A 292 1.33 17.13 -3.99
CA ALA A 292 0.11 16.40 -3.68
C ALA A 292 0.40 15.33 -2.60
N TYR A 293 -0.46 15.16 -1.59
CA TYR A 293 -0.29 14.13 -0.55
C TYR A 293 -1.61 13.42 -0.20
N SER A 294 -1.53 12.18 0.27
CA SER A 294 -2.67 11.44 0.81
C SER A 294 -2.66 11.37 2.34
N LEU A 295 -3.81 11.03 2.93
CA LEU A 295 -3.88 10.53 4.30
C LEU A 295 -3.38 9.07 4.37
N TRP A 296 -3.41 8.49 5.57
CA TRP A 296 -3.13 7.06 5.76
C TRP A 296 -4.20 6.20 5.08
N SER A 297 -3.75 5.28 4.22
CA SER A 297 -4.54 4.23 3.59
C SER A 297 -3.95 2.87 4.00
N PRO A 298 -4.64 2.09 4.85
CA PRO A 298 -4.10 0.83 5.34
C PRO A 298 -3.98 -0.21 4.21
N VAL A 299 -2.80 -0.81 4.09
CA VAL A 299 -2.48 -1.87 3.13
C VAL A 299 -2.47 -3.21 3.86
N GLY A 300 -3.35 -4.12 3.47
CA GLY A 300 -3.42 -5.49 3.98
C GLY A 300 -2.92 -6.50 2.95
N LEU A 301 -2.14 -7.50 3.39
CA LEU A 301 -1.78 -8.61 2.51
C LEU A 301 -2.90 -9.64 2.49
N ARG A 302 -3.44 -9.95 1.31
CA ARG A 302 -4.40 -11.04 1.15
C ARG A 302 -3.68 -12.35 1.41
N THR A 303 -4.22 -13.20 2.27
CA THR A 303 -3.70 -14.56 2.49
C THR A 303 -3.55 -15.27 1.14
N ALA A 304 -2.36 -15.77 0.83
CA ALA A 304 -2.23 -16.65 -0.32
C ALA A 304 -3.19 -17.83 -0.14
N PRO A 305 -3.92 -18.27 -1.19
CA PRO A 305 -4.66 -19.51 -1.08
C PRO A 305 -3.64 -20.58 -0.74
N SER A 306 -3.71 -21.11 0.48
CA SER A 306 -2.91 -22.24 0.89
C SER A 306 -3.08 -23.30 -0.19
N ALA A 307 -2.00 -23.64 -0.90
CA ALA A 307 -2.00 -24.86 -1.68
C ALA A 307 -2.27 -25.95 -0.65
N VAL A 308 -3.52 -26.44 -0.61
CA VAL A 308 -3.85 -27.63 0.16
C VAL A 308 -2.87 -28.67 -0.39
N ALA A 309 -1.88 -29.03 0.42
CA ALA A 309 -1.06 -30.17 0.13
C ALA A 309 -2.05 -31.30 -0.09
N ARG A 310 -2.19 -31.75 -1.35
CA ARG A 310 -2.84 -33.03 -1.60
C ARG A 310 -2.06 -34.02 -0.74
N PRO A 311 -2.70 -34.73 0.21
CA PRO A 311 -2.03 -35.84 0.85
C PRO A 311 -1.63 -36.79 -0.28
N GLY A 312 -0.33 -36.89 -0.53
CA GLY A 312 0.20 -37.93 -1.38
C GLY A 312 0.18 -39.22 -0.58
N GLY A 313 -0.44 -40.26 -1.15
CA GLY A 313 -0.33 -41.63 -0.67
C GLY A 313 -1.60 -42.11 0.04
N ASP A 314 -2.39 -42.88 -0.71
CA ASP A 314 -3.22 -43.98 -0.28
C ASP A 314 -4.07 -43.78 0.98
N ASP A 315 -5.28 -43.23 0.79
CA ASP A 315 -6.45 -43.81 1.42
C ASP A 315 -7.74 -43.39 0.70
N TRP A 316 -8.40 -44.41 0.18
CA TRP A 316 -9.78 -44.47 -0.24
C TRP A 316 -10.67 -44.08 0.95
N LEU A 317 -11.61 -43.14 0.71
CA LEU A 317 -12.90 -42.89 1.38
C LEU A 317 -13.15 -41.39 1.50
N VAL A 318 -13.96 -40.87 0.59
CA VAL A 318 -14.52 -39.51 0.60
C VAL A 318 -15.67 -39.45 1.61
N PRO A 319 -15.63 -38.64 2.69
CA PRO A 319 -16.84 -38.27 3.42
C PRO A 319 -17.29 -36.89 2.94
N GLY A 320 -18.15 -36.85 1.92
CA GLY A 320 -18.61 -35.55 1.38
C GLY A 320 -19.61 -35.58 0.22
N PHE A 321 -20.12 -36.75 -0.19
CA PHE A 321 -21.08 -36.89 -1.29
C PHE A 321 -22.45 -37.45 -0.85
N THR A 322 -22.87 -37.23 0.40
CA THR A 322 -24.16 -37.73 0.92
C THR A 322 -25.24 -36.67 1.08
N ALA A 323 -25.00 -35.39 0.74
CA ALA A 323 -26.03 -34.34 0.87
C ALA A 323 -26.83 -34.05 -0.42
N PHE A 324 -26.37 -34.47 -1.61
CA PHE A 324 -27.03 -34.12 -2.88
C PHE A 324 -27.90 -35.22 -3.50
N TRP A 325 -27.79 -36.48 -3.06
CA TRP A 325 -28.67 -37.56 -3.53
C TRP A 325 -29.85 -37.88 -2.60
N GLY A 326 -29.82 -37.42 -1.35
CA GLY A 326 -30.93 -37.62 -0.40
C GLY A 326 -32.21 -36.87 -0.77
N VAL A 327 -32.09 -35.72 -1.45
CA VAL A 327 -33.24 -34.90 -1.87
C VAL A 327 -33.88 -35.43 -3.16
N LEU A 328 -33.12 -36.12 -4.02
CA LEU A 328 -33.65 -36.70 -5.26
C LEU A 328 -34.39 -38.04 -5.03
N ILE A 329 -33.97 -38.85 -4.06
CA ILE A 329 -34.64 -40.14 -3.75
C ILE A 329 -35.93 -39.95 -2.94
N ALA A 330 -36.02 -38.93 -2.09
CA ALA A 330 -37.26 -38.57 -1.39
C ALA A 330 -38.33 -37.98 -2.34
N GLY A 331 -37.92 -37.23 -3.38
CA GLY A 331 -38.83 -36.70 -4.40
C GLY A 331 -39.42 -37.78 -5.32
N LEU A 332 -38.63 -38.79 -5.69
CA LEU A 332 -39.06 -39.88 -6.57
C LEU A 332 -39.98 -40.89 -5.88
N THR A 333 -39.82 -41.14 -4.58
CA THR A 333 -40.71 -42.01 -3.80
C THR A 333 -42.07 -41.37 -3.52
N GLY A 334 -42.12 -40.05 -3.30
CA GLY A 334 -43.38 -39.30 -3.14
C GLY A 334 -44.23 -39.24 -4.41
N LEU A 335 -43.60 -39.09 -5.58
CA LEU A 335 -44.32 -39.03 -6.88
C LEU A 335 -44.89 -40.40 -7.29
N LEU A 336 -44.17 -41.49 -7.03
CA LEU A 336 -44.66 -42.85 -7.31
C LEU A 336 -45.81 -43.25 -6.36
N ALA A 337 -45.76 -42.86 -5.08
CA ALA A 337 -46.85 -43.11 -4.14
C ALA A 337 -48.14 -42.33 -4.49
N PHE A 338 -48.01 -41.10 -5.00
CA PHE A 338 -49.14 -40.30 -5.45
C PHE A 338 -49.79 -40.85 -6.73
N GLN A 339 -48.99 -41.32 -7.69
CA GLN A 339 -49.53 -41.99 -8.89
C GLN A 339 -50.23 -43.31 -8.56
N PHE A 340 -49.68 -44.13 -7.66
CA PHE A 340 -50.32 -45.37 -7.20
C PHE A 340 -51.64 -45.12 -6.44
N TRP A 341 -51.71 -44.04 -5.65
CA TRP A 341 -52.96 -43.64 -4.98
C TRP A 341 -54.04 -43.19 -5.97
N LYS A 342 -53.66 -42.43 -7.02
CA LYS A 342 -54.57 -41.94 -8.06
C LYS A 342 -55.13 -43.09 -8.92
N GLU A 343 -54.32 -44.09 -9.26
CA GLU A 343 -54.77 -45.28 -10.00
C GLU A 343 -55.69 -46.21 -9.18
N ARG A 344 -55.49 -46.30 -7.85
CA ARG A 344 -56.40 -47.05 -6.99
C ARG A 344 -57.79 -46.41 -6.89
N LYS A 345 -57.87 -45.08 -6.88
CA LYS A 345 -59.15 -44.36 -6.84
C LYS A 345 -59.94 -44.46 -8.15
N SER A 346 -59.28 -44.48 -9.31
CA SER A 346 -59.97 -44.61 -10.60
C SER A 346 -60.54 -46.02 -10.86
N LYS A 347 -59.94 -47.06 -10.27
CA LYS A 347 -60.46 -48.44 -10.33
C LYS A 347 -61.63 -48.73 -9.40
N GLN A 348 -61.91 -47.87 -8.41
CA GLN A 348 -63.05 -48.03 -7.49
C GLN A 348 -64.35 -47.35 -7.95
N THR A 349 -64.34 -46.61 -9.05
CA THR A 349 -65.52 -45.90 -9.58
C THR A 349 -65.86 -46.33 -11.02
N SER A 350 -65.78 -47.63 -11.32
CA SER A 350 -66.33 -48.20 -12.55
C SER A 350 -67.71 -48.80 -12.28
N PRO A 351 -68.81 -48.33 -12.92
CA PRO A 351 -70.13 -48.92 -12.74
C PRO A 351 -70.20 -50.33 -13.38
N PRO A 352 -71.04 -51.25 -12.85
CA PRO A 352 -71.11 -52.62 -13.34
C PRO A 352 -71.64 -52.68 -14.79
N LYS A 353 -70.99 -53.50 -15.62
CA LYS A 353 -71.45 -53.88 -16.96
C LYS A 353 -72.81 -54.58 -16.84
N ARG A 354 -73.80 -54.12 -17.62
CA ARG A 354 -75.05 -54.87 -17.86
C ARG A 354 -74.74 -56.17 -18.62
N PRO A 355 -75.41 -57.29 -18.29
CA PRO A 355 -75.34 -58.51 -19.06
C PRO A 355 -76.24 -58.43 -20.30
N ASP A 356 -75.75 -58.93 -21.43
CA ASP A 356 -76.55 -59.16 -22.63
C ASP A 356 -77.49 -60.37 -22.42
N ALA A 357 -78.76 -60.21 -22.78
CA ALA A 357 -79.72 -61.29 -22.90
C ALA A 357 -80.58 -61.07 -24.16
N HIS A 358 -80.47 -62.03 -25.08
CA HIS A 358 -81.37 -62.47 -26.16
C HIS A 358 -81.90 -61.47 -27.20
#